data_AF-A0A942M8S5-F1
#
_entry.id   AF-A0A942M8S5-F1
#
_cell.length_a   1.000
_cell.length_b   1.000
_cell.length_c   1.000
_cell.angle_alpha   90.00
_cell.angle_beta   90.00
_cell.angle_gamma   90.00
#
_symmetry.space_group_name_H-M   'P 1'
#
loop_
_entity.id
_entity.type
_entity.pdbx_description
1 polymer ?
#
loop_
_entity_poly.entity_id
_entity_poly.type
_entity_poly.pdbx_seq_one_letter_code
_entity_poly.pdbx_strand_id
1 'polypeptide(L)'
;MRKIVFLAGFFYTFCFAQTGAKYLIISHDNFYDAIQPLAQWKHQKGVPSKVVKLSEINAAPESLTRIKNYIVNAYNTWNPAPAYVLLVGAPEFIRTDQNQFDDFYGNMTGNYVMEVSVGRFSCSNVSECNVMVAKTINYERYPYLVDTLWFTKGTGIVREDITASDSIYWQNIRYVFGLWQQAGYTQIDSFSRLYGDSARHVEQAITDGRSFVVFRGQGVNN
;
A
#
# COMPACT_ATOMS: atom_id res chain seq x y z
N MET A 1 19.99 -33.82 -51.43
CA MET A 1 19.62 -32.41 -51.09
C MET A 1 18.24 -32.41 -50.45
N ARG A 2 18.15 -32.27 -49.12
CA ARG A 2 16.87 -32.13 -48.39
C ARG A 2 16.79 -30.70 -47.87
N LYS A 3 15.88 -29.89 -48.44
CA LYS A 3 15.59 -28.54 -47.94
C LYS A 3 14.61 -28.68 -46.78
N ILE A 4 15.08 -28.40 -45.57
CA ILE A 4 14.23 -28.28 -44.38
C ILE A 4 13.65 -26.87 -44.39
N VAL A 5 12.32 -26.77 -44.52
CA VAL A 5 11.58 -25.51 -44.43
C VAL A 5 11.20 -25.33 -42.96
N PHE A 6 11.80 -24.35 -42.29
CA PHE A 6 11.34 -23.91 -40.96
C PHE A 6 10.11 -23.01 -41.14
N LEU A 7 8.93 -23.52 -40.79
CA LEU A 7 7.76 -22.67 -40.55
C LEU A 7 7.91 -22.03 -39.16
N ALA A 8 8.30 -20.75 -39.13
CA ALA A 8 8.17 -19.93 -37.94
C ALA A 8 6.68 -19.61 -37.72
N GLY A 9 6.03 -20.38 -36.85
CA GLY A 9 4.68 -20.08 -36.39
C GLY A 9 4.69 -18.81 -35.55
N PHE A 10 4.20 -17.71 -36.12
CA PHE A 10 3.87 -16.50 -35.37
C PHE A 10 2.66 -16.81 -34.49
N PHE A 11 2.90 -17.12 -33.20
CA PHE A 11 1.83 -17.08 -32.21
C PHE A 11 1.44 -15.61 -32.01
N TYR A 12 0.46 -15.14 -32.79
CA TYR A 12 -0.31 -13.97 -32.41
C TYR A 12 -1.13 -14.38 -31.19
N THR A 13 -0.57 -14.13 -30.00
CA THR A 13 -1.37 -14.04 -28.79
C THR A 13 -2.36 -12.91 -29.06
N PHE A 14 -3.63 -13.26 -29.29
CA PHE A 14 -4.72 -12.29 -29.17
C PHE A 14 -4.71 -11.82 -27.72
N CYS A 15 -3.93 -10.77 -27.44
CA CYS A 15 -4.11 -9.98 -26.25
C CYS A 15 -5.46 -9.31 -26.45
N PHE A 16 -6.52 -9.84 -25.84
CA PHE A 16 -7.73 -9.03 -25.63
C PHE A 16 -7.23 -7.68 -25.12
N ALA A 17 -7.58 -6.60 -25.80
CA ALA A 17 -7.27 -5.26 -25.33
C ALA A 17 -7.81 -5.20 -23.91
N GLN A 18 -6.91 -5.20 -22.93
CA GLN A 18 -7.31 -5.29 -21.55
C GLN A 18 -8.09 -4.01 -21.22
N THR A 19 -9.41 -4.14 -21.08
CA THR A 19 -10.29 -2.99 -20.88
C THR A 19 -10.33 -2.56 -19.41
N GLY A 20 -9.91 -3.44 -18.49
CA GLY A 20 -9.91 -3.21 -17.05
C GLY A 20 -8.55 -3.28 -16.36
N ALA A 21 -8.54 -3.06 -15.05
CA ALA A 21 -7.34 -3.11 -14.21
C ALA A 21 -7.71 -3.63 -12.83
N LYS A 22 -6.92 -4.58 -12.32
CA LYS A 22 -7.06 -5.08 -10.95
C LYS A 22 -6.53 -4.08 -9.93
N TYR A 23 -5.55 -3.26 -10.33
CA TYR A 23 -5.01 -2.15 -9.53
C TYR A 23 -5.24 -0.82 -10.24
N LEU A 24 -6.24 -0.07 -9.76
CA LEU A 24 -6.57 1.24 -10.28
C LEU A 24 -5.85 2.32 -9.47
N ILE A 25 -5.04 3.12 -10.13
CA ILE A 25 -4.28 4.22 -9.51
C ILE A 25 -4.94 5.52 -9.94
N ILE A 26 -5.53 6.26 -9.01
CA ILE A 26 -6.06 7.61 -9.24
C ILE A 26 -5.01 8.61 -8.74
N SER A 27 -4.46 9.40 -9.66
CA SER A 27 -3.39 10.34 -9.35
C SER A 27 -3.82 11.77 -9.60
N HIS A 28 -3.44 12.68 -8.70
CA HIS A 28 -3.35 14.08 -9.08
C HIS A 28 -2.33 14.21 -10.22
N ASP A 29 -2.61 15.10 -11.17
CA ASP A 29 -1.84 15.26 -12.41
C ASP A 29 -0.34 15.48 -12.16
N ASN A 30 0.02 16.27 -11.15
CA ASN A 30 1.41 16.55 -10.76
C ASN A 30 2.24 15.30 -10.43
N PHE A 31 1.62 14.18 -10.05
CA PHE A 31 2.31 12.96 -9.63
C PHE A 31 2.19 11.83 -10.65
N TYR A 32 1.54 12.08 -11.79
CA TYR A 32 1.24 11.08 -12.80
C TYR A 32 2.50 10.36 -13.33
N ASP A 33 3.56 11.11 -13.62
CA ASP A 33 4.80 10.54 -14.12
C ASP A 33 5.56 9.78 -13.03
N ALA A 34 5.56 10.31 -11.80
CA ALA A 34 6.25 9.72 -10.66
C ALA A 34 5.70 8.34 -10.29
N ILE A 35 4.38 8.11 -10.47
CA ILE A 35 3.75 6.84 -10.13
C ILE A 35 3.84 5.77 -11.24
N GLN A 36 4.17 6.15 -12.49
CA GLN A 36 4.25 5.20 -13.61
C GLN A 36 5.13 3.98 -13.33
N PRO A 37 6.33 4.10 -12.72
CA PRO A 37 7.19 2.94 -12.47
C PRO A 37 6.52 1.89 -11.57
N LEU A 38 5.73 2.32 -10.58
CA LEU A 38 4.99 1.39 -9.72
C LEU A 38 3.91 0.66 -10.52
N ALA A 39 3.14 1.38 -11.33
CA ALA A 39 2.09 0.78 -12.16
C ALA A 39 2.66 -0.25 -13.14
N GLN A 40 3.78 0.09 -13.78
CA GLN A 40 4.51 -0.80 -14.69
C GLN A 40 5.00 -2.06 -13.96
N TRP A 41 5.63 -1.90 -12.79
CA TRP A 41 6.08 -3.03 -11.98
C TRP A 41 4.92 -3.95 -11.58
N LYS A 42 3.80 -3.38 -11.09
CA LYS A 42 2.61 -4.14 -10.71
C LYS A 42 2.04 -4.91 -11.91
N HIS A 43 1.96 -4.28 -13.07
CA HIS A 43 1.54 -4.95 -14.31
C HIS A 43 2.51 -6.09 -14.67
N GLN A 44 3.83 -5.87 -14.62
CA GLN A 44 4.85 -6.88 -14.91
C GLN A 44 4.76 -8.11 -14.00
N LYS A 45 4.43 -7.93 -12.72
CA LYS A 45 4.28 -9.04 -11.75
C LYS A 45 2.89 -9.69 -11.75
N GLY A 46 2.08 -9.45 -12.80
CA GLY A 46 0.78 -10.11 -12.97
C GLY A 46 -0.38 -9.43 -12.24
N VAL A 47 -0.23 -8.16 -11.84
CA VAL A 47 -1.33 -7.33 -11.31
C VAL A 47 -1.64 -6.23 -12.31
N PRO A 48 -2.57 -6.46 -13.26
CA PRO A 48 -2.82 -5.48 -14.28
C PRO A 48 -3.24 -4.14 -13.70
N SER A 49 -2.47 -3.10 -14.02
CA SER A 49 -2.57 -1.79 -13.39
C SER A 49 -2.90 -0.72 -14.42
N LYS A 50 -3.64 0.30 -14.00
CA LYS A 50 -3.95 1.47 -14.81
C LYS A 50 -3.86 2.73 -13.97
N VAL A 51 -3.13 3.73 -14.47
CA VAL A 51 -3.05 5.06 -13.86
C VAL A 51 -4.03 5.98 -14.57
N VAL A 52 -4.80 6.74 -13.81
CA VAL A 52 -5.79 7.71 -14.30
C VAL A 52 -5.56 9.03 -13.60
N LYS A 53 -5.46 10.11 -14.38
CA LYS A 53 -5.34 11.48 -13.85
C LYS A 53 -6.70 12.01 -13.41
N LEU A 54 -6.71 12.97 -12.48
CA LEU A 54 -7.95 13.69 -12.15
C LEU A 54 -8.50 14.42 -13.39
N SER A 55 -7.64 15.05 -14.17
CA SER A 55 -8.06 15.74 -15.40
C SER A 55 -8.74 14.82 -16.43
N GLU A 56 -8.30 13.56 -16.54
CA GLU A 56 -8.87 12.57 -17.47
C GLU A 56 -10.31 12.20 -17.14
N ILE A 57 -10.71 12.36 -15.88
CA ILE A 57 -12.06 12.06 -15.40
C ILE A 57 -12.87 13.33 -15.09
N ASN A 58 -12.39 14.49 -15.56
CA ASN A 58 -12.96 15.80 -15.26
C ASN A 58 -13.19 16.01 -13.75
N ALA A 59 -12.20 15.61 -12.95
CA ALA A 59 -12.14 15.83 -11.52
C ALA A 59 -11.08 16.89 -11.18
N ALA A 60 -11.31 17.57 -10.06
CA ALA A 60 -10.37 18.43 -9.36
C ALA A 60 -10.13 17.86 -7.94
N PRO A 61 -9.16 18.38 -7.15
CA PRO A 61 -8.85 17.85 -5.82
C PRO A 61 -10.06 17.64 -4.90
N GLU A 62 -11.06 18.52 -4.97
CA GLU A 62 -12.29 18.50 -4.18
C GLU A 62 -13.41 17.59 -4.71
N SER A 63 -13.20 16.93 -5.86
CA SER A 63 -14.24 16.21 -6.60
C SER A 63 -14.49 14.78 -6.09
N LEU A 64 -14.77 14.60 -4.80
CA LEU A 64 -14.97 13.27 -4.16
C LEU A 64 -15.97 12.40 -4.95
N THR A 65 -17.16 12.93 -5.23
CA THR A 65 -18.24 12.19 -5.89
C THR A 65 -17.85 11.79 -7.32
N ARG A 66 -17.07 12.63 -8.02
CA ARG A 66 -16.60 12.30 -9.38
C ARG A 66 -15.63 11.13 -9.34
N ILE A 67 -14.64 11.20 -8.46
CA ILE A 67 -13.65 10.13 -8.26
C ILE A 67 -14.35 8.84 -7.83
N LYS A 68 -15.27 8.94 -6.86
CA LYS A 68 -16.05 7.81 -6.38
C LYS A 68 -16.87 7.14 -7.49
N ASN A 69 -17.63 7.93 -8.26
CA ASN A 69 -18.45 7.41 -9.35
C ASN A 69 -17.59 6.77 -10.44
N TYR A 70 -16.40 7.30 -10.71
CA TYR A 70 -15.46 6.68 -11.64
C TYR A 70 -15.02 5.30 -11.14
N ILE A 71 -14.64 5.18 -9.86
CA ILE A 71 -14.25 3.89 -9.26
C ILE A 71 -15.42 2.90 -9.27
N VAL A 72 -16.64 3.34 -8.92
CA VAL A 72 -17.85 2.49 -8.96
C VAL A 72 -18.14 2.01 -10.38
N ASN A 73 -18.01 2.89 -11.39
CA ASN A 73 -18.20 2.50 -12.79
C ASN A 73 -17.13 1.49 -13.23
N ALA A 74 -15.87 1.72 -12.89
CA ALA A 74 -14.79 0.79 -13.19
C ALA A 74 -15.05 -0.58 -12.52
N TYR A 75 -15.43 -0.59 -11.25
CA TYR A 75 -15.82 -1.81 -10.53
C TYR A 75 -16.94 -2.59 -11.21
N ASN A 76 -17.99 -1.90 -11.67
CA ASN A 76 -19.16 -2.54 -12.27
C ASN A 76 -18.98 -2.96 -13.74
N THR A 77 -18.05 -2.35 -14.48
CA THR A 77 -18.01 -2.48 -15.95
C THR A 77 -16.68 -2.98 -16.52
N TRP A 78 -15.58 -2.89 -15.77
CA TRP A 78 -14.27 -3.30 -16.27
C TRP A 78 -14.02 -4.80 -16.09
N ASN A 79 -13.17 -5.36 -16.95
CA ASN A 79 -12.67 -6.72 -16.82
C ASN A 79 -11.14 -6.76 -17.01
N PRO A 80 -10.35 -7.07 -15.97
CA PRO A 80 -10.78 -7.31 -14.59
C PRO A 80 -11.29 -6.02 -13.92
N ALA A 81 -12.25 -6.17 -13.00
CA ALA A 81 -12.66 -5.11 -12.10
C ALA A 81 -11.53 -4.78 -11.11
N PRO A 82 -11.42 -3.51 -10.64
CA PRO A 82 -10.48 -3.14 -9.59
C PRO A 82 -10.74 -3.91 -8.30
N ALA A 83 -9.70 -4.54 -7.75
CA ALA A 83 -9.68 -5.07 -6.39
C ALA A 83 -8.95 -4.13 -5.43
N TYR A 84 -8.10 -3.26 -5.97
CA TYR A 84 -7.30 -2.29 -5.24
C TYR A 84 -7.38 -0.93 -5.91
N VAL A 85 -7.51 0.12 -5.09
CA VAL A 85 -7.36 1.51 -5.48
C VAL A 85 -6.20 2.13 -4.73
N LEU A 86 -5.32 2.83 -5.46
CA LEU A 86 -4.30 3.71 -4.87
C LEU A 86 -4.62 5.16 -5.22
N LEU A 87 -4.76 6.00 -4.20
CA LEU A 87 -4.82 7.45 -4.35
C LEU A 87 -3.40 8.02 -4.29
N VAL A 88 -3.04 8.90 -5.22
CA VAL A 88 -1.69 9.50 -5.28
C VAL A 88 -1.79 11.02 -5.14
N GLY A 89 -1.33 11.49 -3.98
CA GLY A 89 -1.43 12.87 -3.53
C GLY A 89 -1.89 12.93 -2.08
N ALA A 90 -1.40 13.92 -1.34
CA ALA A 90 -1.88 14.24 -0.01
C ALA A 90 -3.34 14.79 -0.05
N PRO A 91 -4.03 14.94 1.10
CA PRO A 91 -5.44 15.36 1.14
C PRO A 91 -5.74 16.68 0.42
N GLU A 92 -4.77 17.57 0.26
CA GLU A 92 -4.89 18.81 -0.52
C GLU A 92 -4.93 18.58 -2.04
N PHE A 93 -4.43 17.43 -2.53
CA PHE A 93 -4.42 17.06 -3.95
C PHE A 93 -5.52 16.08 -4.33
N ILE A 94 -5.92 15.20 -3.40
CA ILE A 94 -7.10 14.34 -3.54
C ILE A 94 -7.80 14.33 -2.18
N ARG A 95 -8.92 15.05 -2.09
CA ARG A 95 -9.63 15.25 -0.84
C ARG A 95 -10.20 13.95 -0.28
N THR A 96 -10.12 13.79 1.03
CA THR A 96 -10.76 12.73 1.82
C THR A 96 -12.23 13.07 2.08
N ASP A 97 -13.03 12.13 2.60
CA ASP A 97 -14.40 12.43 3.00
C ASP A 97 -14.50 13.48 4.13
N GLN A 98 -15.72 13.82 4.57
CA GLN A 98 -15.96 14.81 5.64
C GLN A 98 -15.28 14.43 6.97
N ASN A 99 -15.05 13.14 7.21
CA ASN A 99 -14.39 12.61 8.40
C ASN A 99 -12.91 12.30 8.17
N GLN A 100 -12.36 12.71 7.03
CA GLN A 100 -10.99 12.47 6.60
C GLN A 100 -10.65 11.00 6.34
N PHE A 101 -11.63 10.22 5.88
CA PHE A 101 -11.45 8.81 5.54
C PHE A 101 -11.43 8.58 4.02
N ASP A 102 -10.60 7.61 3.62
CA ASP A 102 -10.49 7.14 2.22
C ASP A 102 -11.35 5.89 1.95
N ASP A 103 -11.92 5.26 2.99
CA ASP A 103 -12.83 4.11 2.89
C ASP A 103 -14.08 4.41 2.05
N PHE A 104 -14.50 5.67 2.04
CA PHE A 104 -15.50 6.21 1.14
C PHE A 104 -15.25 5.78 -0.31
N TYR A 105 -14.00 5.80 -0.78
CA TYR A 105 -13.66 5.40 -2.15
C TYR A 105 -13.78 3.89 -2.39
N GLY A 106 -13.66 3.07 -1.35
CA GLY A 106 -13.73 1.60 -1.41
C GLY A 106 -15.14 1.01 -1.26
N ASN A 107 -16.10 1.76 -0.72
CA ASN A 107 -17.47 1.31 -0.42
C ASN A 107 -18.43 1.49 -1.61
N MET A 108 -18.70 0.43 -2.38
CA MET A 108 -19.48 0.51 -3.63
C MET A 108 -21.00 0.46 -3.41
N THR A 109 -21.43 -0.09 -2.27
CA THR A 109 -22.85 -0.38 -2.00
C THR A 109 -23.49 0.55 -0.96
N GLY A 110 -22.69 1.37 -0.29
CA GLY A 110 -23.14 2.31 0.75
C GLY A 110 -23.36 1.66 2.12
N ASN A 111 -22.96 0.40 2.31
CA ASN A 111 -23.26 -0.40 3.52
C ASN A 111 -22.13 -0.44 4.57
N TYR A 112 -21.15 0.46 4.47
CA TYR A 112 -19.96 0.55 5.32
C TYR A 112 -18.96 -0.63 5.19
N VAL A 113 -19.13 -1.49 4.17
CA VAL A 113 -18.13 -2.48 3.78
C VAL A 113 -17.36 -1.95 2.57
N MET A 114 -16.04 -2.15 2.55
CA MET A 114 -15.23 -1.88 1.36
C MET A 114 -15.19 -3.14 0.48
N GLU A 115 -15.72 -3.06 -0.73
CA GLU A 115 -15.54 -4.10 -1.76
C GLU A 115 -14.19 -3.96 -2.48
N VAL A 116 -13.59 -2.78 -2.43
CA VAL A 116 -12.27 -2.49 -3.00
C VAL A 116 -11.34 -1.95 -1.92
N SER A 117 -10.16 -2.57 -1.80
CA SER A 117 -9.15 -2.10 -0.84
C SER A 117 -8.56 -0.77 -1.29
N VAL A 118 -8.54 0.23 -0.41
CA VAL A 118 -8.00 1.56 -0.72
C VAL A 118 -6.71 1.80 0.06
N GLY A 119 -5.69 2.31 -0.63
CA GLY A 119 -4.49 2.87 -0.03
C GLY A 119 -4.20 4.26 -0.60
N ARG A 120 -3.29 4.99 0.04
CA ARG A 120 -2.84 6.31 -0.40
C ARG A 120 -1.32 6.44 -0.35
N PHE A 121 -0.74 6.96 -1.42
CA PHE A 121 0.58 7.57 -1.40
C PHE A 121 0.40 9.06 -1.14
N SER A 122 0.49 9.46 0.13
CA SER A 122 0.32 10.84 0.56
C SER A 122 1.62 11.60 0.34
N CYS A 123 1.76 12.20 -0.84
CA CYS A 123 2.87 13.08 -1.21
C CYS A 123 2.36 14.50 -1.46
N SER A 124 3.12 15.49 -1.00
CA SER A 124 2.89 16.90 -1.28
C SER A 124 3.79 17.43 -2.40
N ASN A 125 4.78 16.65 -2.84
CA ASN A 125 5.63 16.94 -3.99
C ASN A 125 6.11 15.66 -4.71
N VAL A 126 6.71 15.84 -5.91
CA VAL A 126 7.18 14.75 -6.76
C VAL A 126 8.28 13.92 -6.08
N SER A 127 9.16 14.55 -5.29
CA SER A 127 10.25 13.85 -4.59
C SER A 127 9.72 12.85 -3.57
N GLU A 128 8.73 13.25 -2.76
CA GLU A 128 8.06 12.37 -1.81
C GLU A 128 7.35 11.20 -2.50
N CYS A 129 6.69 11.48 -3.64
CA CYS A 129 6.06 10.45 -4.46
C CYS A 129 7.10 9.41 -4.94
N ASN A 130 8.21 9.88 -5.50
CA ASN A 130 9.31 9.03 -5.95
C ASN A 130 9.90 8.20 -4.81
N VAL A 131 10.02 8.75 -3.59
CA VAL A 131 10.50 8.01 -2.41
C VAL A 131 9.55 6.86 -2.06
N MET A 132 8.23 7.09 -2.07
CA MET A 132 7.27 6.01 -1.80
C MET A 132 7.32 4.93 -2.89
N VAL A 133 7.35 5.31 -4.16
CA VAL A 133 7.48 4.41 -5.31
C VAL A 133 8.76 3.56 -5.22
N ALA A 134 9.89 4.19 -4.95
CA ALA A 134 11.18 3.53 -4.83
C ALA A 134 11.19 2.52 -3.66
N LYS A 135 10.68 2.91 -2.48
CA LYS A 135 10.58 1.99 -1.34
C LYS A 135 9.74 0.76 -1.66
N THR A 136 8.58 0.94 -2.29
CA THR A 136 7.70 -0.18 -2.65
C THR A 136 8.32 -1.10 -3.69
N ILE A 137 8.90 -0.56 -4.77
CA ILE A 137 9.56 -1.37 -5.79
C ILE A 137 10.78 -2.09 -5.22
N ASN A 138 11.61 -1.40 -4.44
CA ASN A 138 12.79 -2.01 -3.83
C ASN A 138 12.38 -3.15 -2.90
N TYR A 139 11.39 -2.95 -2.02
CA TYR A 139 10.91 -4.04 -1.17
C TYR A 139 10.40 -5.25 -1.98
N GLU A 140 9.69 -5.02 -3.09
CA GLU A 140 9.06 -6.10 -3.84
C GLU A 140 9.91 -6.77 -4.91
N ARG A 141 10.92 -6.06 -5.44
CA ARG A 141 11.69 -6.49 -6.62
C ARG A 141 13.17 -6.58 -6.35
N TYR A 142 13.71 -5.69 -5.51
CA TYR A 142 15.13 -5.57 -5.23
C TYR A 142 15.37 -5.43 -3.73
N PRO A 143 14.86 -6.37 -2.89
CA PRO A 143 15.02 -6.22 -1.46
C PRO A 143 16.49 -6.29 -1.08
N TYR A 144 16.83 -5.76 0.09
CA TYR A 144 18.16 -5.92 0.64
C TYR A 144 18.36 -7.37 1.08
N LEU A 145 19.31 -8.06 0.44
CA LEU A 145 19.57 -9.50 0.62
C LEU A 145 20.94 -9.82 1.22
N VAL A 146 21.75 -8.82 1.58
CA VAL A 146 23.08 -9.05 2.19
C VAL A 146 22.94 -9.59 3.61
N ASP A 147 22.09 -8.97 4.42
CA ASP A 147 21.54 -9.56 5.63
C ASP A 147 20.05 -9.76 5.36
N THR A 148 19.55 -10.99 5.48
CA THR A 148 18.13 -11.32 5.28
C THR A 148 17.38 -11.46 6.60
N LEU A 149 18.07 -11.43 7.74
CA LEU A 149 17.43 -11.64 9.05
C LEU A 149 16.43 -10.53 9.36
N TRP A 150 16.58 -9.33 8.79
CA TRP A 150 15.61 -8.24 8.98
C TRP A 150 14.18 -8.62 8.57
N PHE A 151 13.99 -9.58 7.65
CA PHE A 151 12.65 -10.10 7.32
C PHE A 151 11.97 -10.80 8.50
N THR A 152 12.76 -11.39 9.39
CA THR A 152 12.33 -12.18 10.56
C THR A 152 12.61 -11.47 11.88
N LYS A 153 12.82 -10.15 11.85
CA LYS A 153 12.88 -9.29 13.05
C LYS A 153 11.63 -8.42 13.11
N GLY A 154 10.97 -8.37 14.27
CA GLY A 154 9.79 -7.54 14.51
C GLY A 154 9.92 -6.71 15.79
N THR A 155 9.27 -5.56 15.83
CA THR A 155 9.24 -4.68 17.00
C THR A 155 7.80 -4.42 17.44
N GLY A 156 7.48 -4.74 18.69
CA GLY A 156 6.25 -4.31 19.35
C GLY A 156 6.51 -3.15 20.30
N ILE A 157 5.63 -2.16 20.27
CA ILE A 157 5.68 -0.97 21.13
C ILE A 157 4.37 -0.87 21.89
N VAL A 158 4.46 -0.83 23.21
CA VAL A 158 3.34 -0.48 24.08
C VAL A 158 3.60 0.88 24.69
N ARG A 159 2.63 1.79 24.55
CA ARG A 159 2.61 3.06 25.29
C ARG A 159 1.46 3.04 26.27
N GLU A 160 1.81 2.82 27.52
CA GLU A 160 0.88 2.85 28.64
C GLU A 160 0.45 4.28 28.98
N ASP A 161 -0.76 4.40 29.51
CA ASP A 161 -1.29 5.65 30.08
C ASP A 161 -1.83 5.50 31.51
N ILE A 162 -1.48 4.40 32.19
CA ILE A 162 -1.87 4.07 33.57
C ILE A 162 -3.40 3.93 33.67
N THR A 163 -3.98 3.22 32.70
CA THR A 163 -5.41 2.91 32.67
C THR A 163 -5.65 1.41 32.51
N ALA A 164 -6.89 0.97 32.73
CA ALA A 164 -7.27 -0.44 32.53
C ALA A 164 -7.01 -0.92 31.09
N SER A 165 -7.01 0.00 30.11
CA SER A 165 -6.75 -0.29 28.71
C SER A 165 -5.32 -0.75 28.42
N ASP A 166 -4.35 -0.45 29.30
CA ASP A 166 -2.96 -0.88 29.14
C ASP A 166 -2.84 -2.41 29.07
N SER A 167 -3.66 -3.12 29.85
CA SER A 167 -3.72 -4.57 29.82
C SER A 167 -4.12 -5.12 28.44
N ILE A 168 -5.01 -4.41 27.73
CA ILE A 168 -5.46 -4.75 26.38
C ILE A 168 -4.35 -4.46 25.37
N TYR A 169 -3.63 -3.34 25.50
CA TYR A 169 -2.48 -3.02 24.64
C TYR A 169 -1.41 -4.11 24.72
N TRP A 170 -1.06 -4.53 25.93
CA TRP A 170 -0.13 -5.63 26.18
C TRP A 170 -0.62 -6.96 25.62
N GLN A 171 -1.90 -7.31 25.81
CA GLN A 171 -2.47 -8.53 25.25
C GLN A 171 -2.43 -8.54 23.72
N ASN A 172 -2.74 -7.42 23.07
CA ASN A 172 -2.67 -7.31 21.61
C ASN A 172 -1.24 -7.49 21.08
N ILE A 173 -0.27 -6.80 21.68
CA ILE A 173 1.14 -6.90 21.25
C ILE A 173 1.70 -8.31 21.51
N ARG A 174 1.42 -8.91 22.66
CA ARG A 174 1.84 -10.29 22.97
C ARG A 174 1.19 -11.32 22.06
N TYR A 175 -0.04 -11.08 21.61
CA TYR A 175 -0.68 -11.93 20.60
C TYR A 175 0.11 -11.92 19.28
N VAL A 176 0.51 -10.73 18.81
CA VAL A 176 1.38 -10.60 17.62
C VAL A 176 2.73 -11.30 17.84
N PHE A 177 3.32 -11.21 19.03
CA PHE A 177 4.56 -11.94 19.35
C PHE A 177 4.39 -13.46 19.23
N GLY A 178 3.27 -14.00 19.71
CA GLY A 178 2.94 -15.42 19.52
C GLY A 178 2.86 -15.82 18.05
N LEU A 179 2.24 -14.98 17.20
CA LEU A 179 2.19 -15.22 15.75
C LEU A 179 3.57 -15.16 15.10
N TRP A 180 4.42 -14.21 15.50
CA TRP A 180 5.78 -14.10 15.00
C TRP A 180 6.66 -15.27 15.43
N GLN A 181 6.56 -15.73 16.68
CA GLN A 181 7.25 -16.93 17.14
C GLN A 181 6.84 -18.16 16.33
N GLN A 182 5.53 -18.34 16.10
CA GLN A 182 5.01 -19.42 15.27
C GLN A 182 5.47 -19.33 13.81
N ALA A 183 5.64 -18.11 13.29
CA ALA A 183 6.16 -17.84 11.95
C ALA A 183 7.70 -17.90 11.86
N GLY A 184 8.41 -18.21 12.94
CA GLY A 184 9.86 -18.36 12.95
C GLY A 184 10.66 -17.06 13.02
N TYR A 185 10.09 -15.99 13.59
CA TYR A 185 10.83 -14.74 13.80
C TYR A 185 12.02 -14.97 14.74
N THR A 186 13.17 -14.47 14.34
CA THR A 186 14.45 -14.65 15.04
C THR A 186 14.70 -13.58 16.09
N GLN A 187 14.00 -12.45 16.01
CA GLN A 187 14.05 -11.38 17.02
C GLN A 187 12.68 -10.71 17.14
N ILE A 188 12.25 -10.52 18.38
CA ILE A 188 11.01 -9.83 18.72
C ILE A 188 11.33 -8.84 19.82
N ASP A 189 11.38 -7.55 19.47
CA ASP A 189 11.61 -6.48 20.42
C ASP A 189 10.28 -6.12 21.11
N SER A 190 10.33 -5.86 22.42
CA SER A 190 9.16 -5.48 23.23
C SER A 190 9.45 -4.19 23.98
N PHE A 191 9.16 -3.06 23.35
CA PHE A 191 9.48 -1.75 23.90
C PHE A 191 8.32 -1.13 24.68
N SER A 192 8.63 -0.60 25.86
CA SER A 192 7.72 0.16 26.71
C SER A 192 8.48 1.15 27.58
N ARG A 193 7.87 2.32 27.85
CA ARG A 193 8.46 3.27 28.81
C ARG A 193 8.56 2.70 30.23
N LEU A 194 7.67 1.77 30.60
CA LEU A 194 7.75 1.08 31.89
C LEU A 194 8.98 0.19 32.00
N TYR A 195 9.52 -0.26 30.86
CA TYR A 195 10.76 -1.03 30.78
C TYR A 195 11.99 -0.15 30.54
N GLY A 196 11.82 1.17 30.53
CA GLY A 196 12.90 2.14 30.31
C GLY A 196 13.18 2.44 28.84
N ASP A 197 12.33 1.98 27.92
CA ASP A 197 12.51 2.22 26.49
C ASP A 197 12.07 3.63 26.07
N SER A 198 12.59 4.07 24.92
CA SER A 198 12.39 5.41 24.39
C SER A 198 12.38 5.39 22.86
N ALA A 199 12.06 6.54 22.23
CA ALA A 199 12.13 6.69 20.77
C ALA A 199 13.50 6.24 20.20
N ARG A 200 14.60 6.56 20.89
CA ARG A 200 15.94 6.09 20.54
C ARG A 200 16.05 4.57 20.36
N HIS A 201 15.45 3.78 21.24
CA HIS A 201 15.48 2.32 21.15
C HIS A 201 14.73 1.83 19.91
N VAL A 202 13.59 2.47 19.60
CA VAL A 202 12.82 2.20 18.37
C VAL A 202 13.61 2.58 17.12
N GLU A 203 14.26 3.75 17.11
CA GLU A 203 15.08 4.21 15.98
C GLU A 203 16.28 3.29 15.73
N GLN A 204 16.94 2.84 16.80
CA GLN A 204 18.04 1.88 16.73
C GLN A 204 17.55 0.54 16.18
N ALA A 205 16.39 0.07 16.63
CA ALA A 205 15.76 -1.13 16.11
C ALA A 205 15.46 -0.98 14.61
N ILE A 206 14.76 0.09 14.18
CA ILE A 206 14.47 0.29 12.75
C ILE A 206 15.74 0.34 11.91
N THR A 207 16.79 1.01 12.40
CA THR A 207 18.10 1.12 11.72
C THR A 207 18.81 -0.24 11.60
N ASP A 208 18.71 -1.10 12.62
CA ASP A 208 19.23 -2.48 12.59
C ASP A 208 18.36 -3.45 11.75
N GLY A 209 17.22 -2.97 11.25
CA GLY A 209 16.35 -3.68 10.30
C GLY A 209 15.21 -4.44 10.98
N ARG A 210 13.96 -4.11 10.64
CA ARG A 210 12.75 -4.87 11.00
C ARG A 210 11.79 -4.91 9.83
N SER A 211 11.08 -6.03 9.69
CA SER A 211 10.01 -6.18 8.70
C SER A 211 8.73 -5.51 9.17
N PHE A 212 8.46 -5.55 10.47
CA PHE A 212 7.27 -4.97 11.07
C PHE A 212 7.58 -4.20 12.35
N VAL A 213 6.94 -3.04 12.49
CA VAL A 213 6.85 -2.27 13.73
C VAL A 213 5.38 -2.11 14.04
N VAL A 214 4.92 -2.62 15.19
CA VAL A 214 3.53 -2.56 15.63
C VAL A 214 3.43 -1.77 16.92
N PHE A 215 2.46 -0.87 17.00
CA PHE A 215 2.27 0.03 18.12
C PHE A 215 0.87 -0.12 18.71
N ARG A 216 0.76 -0.17 20.03
CA ARG A 216 -0.51 -0.06 20.77
C ARG A 216 -0.34 0.91 21.93
N GLY A 217 -1.27 1.84 22.03
CA GLY A 217 -1.27 2.91 23.02
C GLY A 217 -1.87 4.17 22.45
N GLN A 218 -1.67 5.28 23.16
CA GLN A 218 -2.12 6.60 22.72
C GLN A 218 -1.18 7.22 21.69
N GLY A 219 -1.73 7.67 20.56
CA GLY A 219 -1.06 8.59 19.65
C GLY A 219 -1.58 10.00 19.89
N VAL A 220 -0.69 10.98 19.91
CA VAL A 220 -1.08 12.40 19.89
C VAL A 220 -0.64 12.97 18.55
N ASN A 221 -1.47 13.80 17.93
CA ASN A 221 -1.08 14.53 16.74
C ASN A 221 0.03 15.51 17.15
N ASN A 222 1.18 15.44 16.50
CA ASN A 222 2.19 16.50 16.53
C ASN A 222 1.85 17.55 15.47
#